data_AF-A0A059F533-F1
#
_entry.id   AF-A0A059F533-F1
#
_cell.length_a   1.000
_cell.length_b   1.000
_cell.length_c   1.000
_cell.angle_alpha   90.00
_cell.angle_beta   90.00
_cell.angle_gamma   90.00
#
_symmetry.space_group_name_H-M   'P 1'
#
loop_
_entity.id
_entity.type
_entity.pdbx_description
1 polymer ?
#
loop_
_entity_poly.entity_id
_entity_poly.type
_entity_poly.pdbx_seq_one_letter_code
_entity_poly.pdbx_strand_id
1 'polypeptide(L)'
;MPGNDKLFEEETSLMHVLFVLTVVQRNNRCQICGSKSIWENKKDLSIKCLWKPCYKKYNILIYTIFQNSKPKVKTIFEIIYLWPIDISSKNTSLLLNFSKSTICRILLKLSNALKEKYYKFYQGYAVRMSS
;
A
#
# COMPACT_ATOMS: atom_id res chain seq x y z
N MET A 1 -9.43 19.94 20.91
CA MET A 1 -8.76 18.91 21.73
C MET A 1 -7.42 18.57 21.08
N PRO A 2 -6.29 19.08 21.58
CA PRO A 2 -4.99 18.98 20.91
C PRO A 2 -4.20 17.67 21.19
N GLY A 3 -4.79 16.69 21.88
CA GLY A 3 -4.10 15.45 22.28
C GLY A 3 -4.23 14.26 21.31
N ASN A 4 -5.31 14.19 20.53
CA ASN A 4 -5.58 13.05 19.65
C ASN A 4 -4.75 13.08 18.35
N ASP A 5 -4.36 14.27 17.89
CA ASP A 5 -3.67 14.44 16.62
C ASP A 5 -2.24 13.84 16.67
N LYS A 6 -1.54 14.00 17.80
CA LYS A 6 -0.20 13.42 17.99
C LYS A 6 -0.22 11.89 18.03
N LEU A 7 -1.17 11.30 18.75
CA LEU A 7 -1.29 9.85 18.83
C LEU A 7 -1.61 9.25 17.45
N PHE A 8 -2.49 9.90 16.70
CA PHE A 8 -2.82 9.49 15.33
C PHE A 8 -1.63 9.60 14.38
N GLU A 9 -0.83 10.67 14.47
CA GLU A 9 0.40 10.82 13.70
C GLU A 9 1.45 9.73 14.02
N GLU A 10 1.57 9.33 15.29
CA GLU A 10 2.47 8.26 15.72
C GLU A 10 2.02 6.89 15.19
N GLU A 11 0.73 6.56 15.31
CA GLU A 11 0.17 5.29 14.81
C GLU A 11 0.29 5.16 13.28
N THR A 12 -0.06 6.21 12.54
CA THR A 12 0.07 6.22 11.07
C THR A 12 1.53 6.14 10.62
N SER A 13 2.45 6.76 11.38
CA SER A 13 3.89 6.65 11.13
C SER A 13 4.40 5.23 11.39
N LEU A 14 3.96 4.59 12.48
CA LEU A 14 4.30 3.19 12.78
C LEU A 14 3.77 2.24 11.71
N MET A 15 2.53 2.40 11.26
CA MET A 15 1.95 1.61 10.17
C MET A 15 2.73 1.76 8.87
N HIS A 16 3.14 2.99 8.53
CA HIS A 16 3.98 3.24 7.37
C HIS A 16 5.35 2.56 7.51
N VAL A 17 6.00 2.66 8.67
CA VAL A 17 7.29 1.99 8.94
C VAL A 17 7.15 0.47 8.85
N LEU A 18 6.13 -0.12 9.48
CA LEU A 18 5.86 -1.56 9.44
C LEU A 18 5.58 -2.04 8.01
N PHE A 19 4.82 -1.28 7.22
CA PHE A 19 4.62 -1.58 5.81
C PHE A 19 5.94 -1.53 5.05
N VAL A 20 6.71 -0.45 5.21
CA VAL A 20 8.03 -0.33 4.56
C VAL A 20 8.88 -1.53 4.95
N LEU A 21 9.00 -1.88 6.23
CA LEU A 21 9.77 -3.04 6.71
C LEU A 21 9.27 -4.37 6.12
N THR A 22 7.96 -4.58 6.08
CA THR A 22 7.36 -5.82 5.52
C THR A 22 7.61 -5.91 4.01
N VAL A 23 7.52 -4.79 3.30
CA VAL A 23 7.83 -4.71 1.87
C VAL A 23 9.34 -4.81 1.62
N VAL A 24 10.18 -4.21 2.47
CA VAL A 24 11.65 -4.33 2.46
C VAL A 24 12.05 -5.80 2.53
N GLN A 25 11.45 -6.56 3.44
CA GLN A 25 11.75 -7.98 3.62
C GLN A 25 11.31 -8.83 2.41
N ARG A 26 10.20 -8.46 1.76
CA ARG A 26 9.69 -9.17 0.57
C ARG A 26 10.36 -8.76 -0.75
N ASN A 27 10.88 -7.54 -0.87
CA ASN A 27 11.40 -6.97 -2.12
C ASN A 27 12.94 -6.87 -2.17
N ASN A 28 13.66 -7.84 -1.60
CA ASN A 28 15.11 -7.98 -1.79
C ASN A 28 15.49 -8.51 -3.20
N ARG A 29 14.47 -8.85 -4.02
CA ARG A 29 14.61 -9.28 -5.41
C ARG A 29 13.95 -8.30 -6.37
N CYS A 30 14.58 -8.16 -7.53
CA CYS A 30 14.11 -7.33 -8.63
C CYS A 30 12.85 -7.93 -9.23
N GLN A 31 11.76 -7.16 -9.32
CA GLN A 31 10.52 -7.69 -9.90
C GLN A 31 10.59 -7.92 -11.42
N ILE A 32 11.62 -7.40 -12.09
CA ILE A 32 11.82 -7.55 -13.54
C ILE A 32 12.70 -8.76 -13.88
N CYS A 33 13.75 -9.02 -13.08
CA CYS A 33 14.75 -10.05 -13.39
C CYS A 33 15.09 -11.00 -12.23
N GLY A 34 14.43 -10.88 -11.08
CA GLY A 34 14.65 -11.72 -9.90
C GLY A 34 15.97 -11.48 -9.13
N SER A 35 16.92 -10.75 -9.72
CA SER A 35 18.23 -10.44 -9.13
C SER A 35 18.14 -9.57 -7.86
N LYS A 36 19.19 -9.53 -7.05
CA LYS A 36 19.21 -8.71 -5.82
C LYS A 36 18.90 -7.24 -6.09
N SER A 37 18.00 -6.66 -5.31
CA SER A 37 17.67 -5.23 -5.30
C SER A 37 18.02 -4.59 -3.96
N ILE A 38 18.27 -3.28 -4.00
CA ILE A 38 18.50 -2.44 -2.82
C ILE A 38 17.59 -1.22 -2.84
N TRP A 39 17.40 -0.63 -1.67
CA TRP A 39 16.75 0.67 -1.56
C TRP A 39 17.65 1.76 -2.07
N GLU A 40 17.14 2.56 -3.00
CA GLU A 40 17.78 3.80 -3.39
C GLU A 40 17.24 4.96 -2.57
N ASN A 41 15.92 5.00 -2.36
CA ASN A 41 15.27 6.03 -1.56
C ASN A 41 14.06 5.44 -0.82
N LYS A 42 14.12 5.40 0.51
CA LYS A 42 13.03 4.89 1.34
C LYS A 42 11.82 5.83 1.41
N LYS A 43 12.02 7.15 1.26
CA LYS A 43 10.93 8.15 1.32
C LYS A 43 10.04 8.08 0.09
N ASP A 44 10.66 7.98 -1.08
CA ASP A 44 9.95 7.87 -2.37
C ASP A 44 9.69 6.43 -2.78
N LEU A 45 10.02 5.50 -1.89
CA LEU A 45 9.84 4.07 -2.06
C LEU A 45 10.46 3.53 -3.35
N SER A 46 11.66 4.02 -3.68
CA SER A 46 12.41 3.64 -4.87
C SER A 46 13.42 2.53 -4.55
N ILE A 47 13.38 1.47 -5.34
CA ILE A 47 14.33 0.37 -5.31
C ILE A 47 15.07 0.24 -6.64
N LYS A 48 16.30 -0.23 -6.55
CA LYS A 48 17.21 -0.37 -7.66
C LYS A 48 17.75 -1.78 -7.73
N CYS A 49 17.72 -2.35 -8.92
CA CYS A 49 18.36 -3.64 -9.20
C CYS A 49 19.89 -3.48 -9.21
N LEU A 50 20.62 -4.38 -8.56
CA LEU A 50 22.09 -4.36 -8.55
C LEU A 50 22.71 -5.07 -9.76
N TRP A 51 21.97 -5.95 -10.43
CA TRP A 51 22.47 -6.68 -11.58
C TRP A 51 22.66 -5.74 -12.77
N LYS A 52 23.90 -5.56 -13.23
CA LYS A 52 24.30 -4.59 -14.26
C LYS A 52 23.46 -4.64 -15.54
N PRO A 53 23.11 -5.82 -16.10
CA PRO A 53 22.25 -5.89 -17.29
C PRO A 53 20.84 -5.34 -17.09
N CYS A 54 20.28 -5.44 -15.87
CA CYS A 54 18.98 -4.87 -15.57
C CYS A 54 19.11 -3.43 -15.07
N TYR A 55 19.76 -3.24 -13.92
CA TYR A 55 20.01 -1.96 -13.24
C TYR A 55 18.81 -0.99 -13.15
N LYS A 56 17.59 -1.48 -13.39
CA LYS A 56 16.37 -0.69 -13.43
C LYS A 56 16.05 -0.18 -12.04
N LYS A 57 15.56 1.06 -12.02
CA LYS A 57 14.99 1.74 -10.86
C LYS A 57 13.48 1.72 -11.00
N TYR A 58 12.78 1.42 -9.93
CA TYR A 58 11.33 1.41 -9.94
C TYR A 58 10.79 1.64 -8.53
N ASN A 59 9.59 2.21 -8.47
CA ASN A 59 8.85 2.41 -7.24
C ASN A 59 8.21 1.08 -6.82
N ILE A 60 8.21 0.75 -5.52
CA ILE A 60 7.63 -0.51 -5.02
C ILE A 60 6.13 -0.66 -5.27
N LEU A 61 5.42 0.43 -5.56
CA LEU A 61 4.00 0.42 -5.90
C LEU A 61 3.75 -0.06 -7.32
N ILE A 62 4.77 -0.12 -8.18
CA ILE A 62 4.65 -0.72 -9.51
C ILE A 62 4.28 -2.19 -9.30
N TYR A 63 3.27 -2.67 -10.03
CA TYR A 63 2.63 -3.99 -9.85
C TYR A 63 1.76 -4.16 -8.59
N THR A 64 1.43 -3.08 -7.90
CA THR A 64 0.43 -3.09 -6.82
C THR A 64 -0.89 -2.47 -7.28
N ILE A 65 -1.96 -2.67 -6.50
CA ILE A 65 -3.27 -2.03 -6.75
C ILE A 65 -3.19 -0.49 -6.68
N PHE A 66 -2.14 0.03 -6.05
CA PHE A 66 -1.87 1.45 -5.93
C PHE A 66 -0.98 1.98 -7.04
N GLN A 67 -0.62 1.17 -8.03
CA GLN A 67 0.06 1.63 -9.23
C GLN A 67 -0.73 2.80 -9.88
N ASN A 68 0.00 3.84 -10.29
CA ASN A 68 -0.51 5.07 -10.88
C ASN A 68 -1.45 5.89 -9.97
N SER A 69 -1.46 5.64 -8.65
CA SER A 69 -2.20 6.47 -7.72
C SER A 69 -1.48 7.81 -7.56
N LYS A 70 -2.22 8.91 -7.73
CA LYS A 70 -1.69 10.27 -7.54
C LYS A 70 -1.25 10.55 -6.09
N PRO A 71 -1.97 10.06 -5.05
CA PRO A 71 -1.57 10.34 -3.67
C PRO A 71 -0.28 9.64 -3.28
N LYS A 72 0.46 10.28 -2.36
CA LYS A 72 1.63 9.68 -1.72
C LYS A 72 1.21 8.45 -0.93
N VAL A 73 2.15 7.52 -0.74
CA VAL A 73 1.89 6.28 -0.02
C VAL A 73 1.44 6.51 1.42
N LYS A 74 2.00 7.52 2.11
CA LYS A 74 1.52 7.94 3.43
C LYS A 74 0.02 8.22 3.42
N THR A 75 -0.46 9.01 2.46
CA THR A 75 -1.89 9.33 2.30
C THR A 75 -2.73 8.10 2.00
N ILE A 76 -2.23 7.18 1.17
CA ILE A 76 -2.93 5.92 0.90
C ILE A 76 -3.12 5.13 2.21
N PHE A 77 -2.10 5.08 3.07
CA PHE A 77 -2.23 4.42 4.37
C PHE A 77 -3.14 5.13 5.34
N GLU A 78 -3.09 6.46 5.41
CA GLU A 78 -4.01 7.25 6.22
C GLU A 78 -5.46 6.96 5.80
N ILE A 79 -5.75 6.89 4.50
CA ILE A 79 -7.09 6.52 3.98
C ILE A 79 -7.46 5.08 4.39
N ILE A 80 -6.53 4.12 4.26
CA ILE A 80 -6.75 2.71 4.63
C ILE A 80 -7.00 2.56 6.13
N TYR A 81 -6.32 3.35 6.97
CA TYR A 81 -6.46 3.32 8.42
C TYR A 81 -7.78 3.98 8.88
N LEU A 82 -8.17 5.09 8.26
CA LEU A 82 -9.41 5.81 8.59
C LEU A 82 -10.68 5.05 8.17
N TRP A 83 -10.58 4.21 7.14
CA TRP A 83 -11.73 3.45 6.62
C TRP A 83 -12.36 2.46 7.60
N PRO A 84 -11.61 1.56 8.28
CA PRO A 84 -12.17 0.58 9.22
C PRO A 84 -12.70 1.19 10.52
N ILE A 85 -12.28 2.41 10.88
CA ILE A 85 -12.81 3.14 12.05
C ILE A 85 -14.03 4.01 11.70
N ASP A 86 -14.66 3.72 10.57
CA ASP A 86 -15.94 4.29 10.10
C ASP A 86 -15.94 5.83 9.93
N ILE A 87 -14.77 6.42 9.65
CA ILE A 87 -14.68 7.83 9.31
C ILE A 87 -15.19 8.03 7.87
N SER A 88 -16.23 8.84 7.74
CA SER A 88 -16.85 9.11 6.45
C SER A 88 -15.83 9.69 5.45
N SER A 89 -15.98 9.33 4.16
CA SER A 89 -15.16 9.88 3.08
C SER A 89 -15.15 11.41 3.00
N LYS A 90 -16.21 12.07 3.49
CA LYS A 90 -16.27 13.54 3.63
C LYS A 90 -15.29 14.02 4.72
N ASN A 91 -15.29 13.39 5.88
CA ASN A 91 -14.39 13.76 6.98
C ASN A 91 -12.94 13.42 6.64
N THR A 92 -12.68 12.27 6.01
CA THR A 92 -11.35 11.91 5.50
C THR A 92 -10.84 12.92 4.47
N SER A 93 -11.74 13.45 3.63
CA SER A 93 -11.41 14.48 2.64
C SER A 93 -10.93 15.77 3.30
N LEU A 94 -11.59 16.17 4.40
CA LEU A 94 -11.20 17.34 5.18
C LEU A 94 -9.89 17.10 5.94
N LEU A 95 -9.75 15.95 6.62
CA LEU A 95 -8.58 15.62 7.43
C LEU A 95 -7.29 15.55 6.60
N LEU A 96 -7.35 14.94 5.41
CA LEU A 96 -6.17 14.70 4.59
C LEU A 96 -5.96 15.77 3.51
N ASN A 97 -6.87 16.75 3.41
CA ASN A 97 -6.88 17.75 2.33
C ASN A 97 -6.80 17.12 0.93
N PHE A 98 -7.59 16.06 0.71
CA PHE A 98 -7.70 15.38 -0.59
C PHE A 98 -9.15 15.42 -1.06
N SER A 99 -9.37 15.42 -2.37
CA SER A 99 -10.73 15.36 -2.90
C SER A 99 -11.44 14.07 -2.48
N LYS A 100 -12.72 14.17 -2.12
CA LYS A 100 -13.58 13.00 -1.85
C LYS A 100 -13.52 11.96 -2.98
N SER A 101 -13.47 12.42 -4.24
CA SER A 101 -13.33 11.54 -5.41
C SER A 101 -12.04 10.71 -5.39
N THR A 102 -10.93 11.30 -4.94
CA THR A 102 -9.64 10.60 -4.80
C THR A 102 -9.72 9.53 -3.72
N ILE A 103 -10.34 9.85 -2.58
CA ILE A 103 -10.54 8.91 -1.47
C ILE A 103 -11.41 7.74 -1.91
N CYS A 104 -12.59 8.01 -2.49
CA CYS A 104 -13.48 6.96 -2.97
C CYS A 104 -12.79 6.05 -4.00
N ARG A 105 -11.97 6.60 -4.90
CA ARG A 105 -11.21 5.81 -5.88
C ARG A 105 -10.19 4.88 -5.22
N ILE A 106 -9.51 5.32 -4.16
CA ILE A 106 -8.59 4.48 -3.39
C ILE A 106 -9.35 3.35 -2.69
N LEU A 107 -10.44 3.69 -2.00
CA LEU A 107 -11.26 2.70 -1.29
C LEU A 107 -11.88 1.67 -2.24
N LEU A 108 -12.31 2.11 -3.43
CA LEU A 108 -12.84 1.21 -4.46
C LEU A 108 -11.77 0.24 -4.97
N LYS A 109 -10.56 0.72 -5.25
CA LYS A 109 -9.43 -0.14 -5.63
C LYS A 109 -9.12 -1.19 -4.56
N LEU A 110 -9.11 -0.76 -3.29
CA LEU A 110 -8.87 -1.64 -2.14
C LEU A 110 -9.98 -2.69 -2.01
N SER A 111 -11.25 -2.28 -2.06
CA SER A 111 -12.40 -3.17 -1.96
C SER A 111 -12.39 -4.23 -3.06
N ASN A 112 -12.12 -3.84 -4.31
CA ASN A 112 -12.01 -4.78 -5.43
C ASN A 112 -10.88 -5.79 -5.22
N ALA A 113 -9.71 -5.34 -4.76
CA ALA A 113 -8.57 -6.21 -4.49
C ALA A 113 -8.85 -7.21 -3.36
N LEU A 114 -9.50 -6.76 -2.28
CA LEU A 114 -9.92 -7.62 -1.17
C LEU A 114 -10.96 -8.64 -1.63
N LYS A 115 -11.93 -8.22 -2.44
CA LYS A 115 -12.95 -9.09 -3.04
C LYS A 115 -12.30 -10.18 -3.89
N GLU A 116 -11.37 -9.84 -4.78
CA GLU A 116 -10.63 -10.82 -5.59
C GLU A 116 -9.84 -11.82 -4.74
N LYS A 117 -9.16 -11.34 -3.69
CA LYS A 117 -8.39 -12.18 -2.76
C LYS A 117 -9.30 -13.13 -1.99
N TYR A 118 -10.43 -12.63 -1.50
CA TYR A 118 -11.45 -13.41 -0.82
C TYR A 118 -11.95 -14.56 -1.71
N TYR A 119 -12.38 -14.27 -2.94
CA TYR A 119 -12.86 -15.33 -3.84
C TYR A 119 -11.80 -16.36 -4.19
N LYS A 120 -10.55 -15.95 -4.45
CA LYS A 120 -9.45 -16.88 -4.71
C LYS A 120 -9.18 -17.81 -3.52
N PHE A 121 -9.25 -17.28 -2.31
CA PHE A 121 -9.08 -18.07 -1.09
C PHE A 121 -10.19 -19.13 -0.95
N TYR A 122 -11.45 -18.73 -1.14
CA TYR A 122 -12.59 -19.65 -1.01
C TYR A 122 -12.70 -20.67 -2.15
N GLN A 123 -12.39 -20.30 -3.39
CA GLN A 123 -12.32 -21.26 -4.51
C GLN A 123 -11.22 -22.30 -4.28
N GLY A 124 -10.07 -21.90 -3.74
CA GLY A 124 -9.00 -22.83 -3.36
C GLY A 124 -9.39 -23.79 -2.22
N TYR A 125 -10.26 -23.36 -1.31
CA TYR A 125 -10.82 -24.21 -0.25
C TYR A 125 -11.82 -25.23 -0.78
N ALA A 126 -12.71 -24.83 -1.69
CA ALA A 126 -13.72 -25.72 -2.27
C ALA A 126 -13.09 -26.88 -3.06
N VAL A 127 -11.99 -26.63 -3.80
CA VAL A 127 -11.28 -27.68 -4.54
C VAL A 127 -10.62 -28.70 -3.60
N ARG A 128 -10.07 -28.27 -2.46
CA ARG A 128 -9.40 -29.16 -1.48
C ARG A 128 -10.36 -30.02 -0.65
N MET A 129 -11.64 -29.67 -0.59
CA MET A 129 -12.66 -30.51 0.06
C MET A 129 -13.35 -31.48 -0.92
N SER A 130 -13.07 -31.35 -2.21
CA SER A 130 -13.66 -32.17 -3.29
C SER A 130 -12.67 -33.19 -3.86
N SER A 131 -11.48 -33.31 -3.26
CA SER A 131 -10.40 -34.25 -3.59
C SER A 131 -10.02 -35.06 -2.37
#